data_AF-A0A2W4ZKM8-F1
#
_entry.id   AF-A0A2W4ZKM8-F1
#
_cell.length_a   1.000
_cell.length_b   1.000
_cell.length_c   1.000
_cell.angle_alpha   90.00
_cell.angle_beta   90.00
_cell.angle_gamma   90.00
#
_symmetry.space_group_name_H-M   'P 1'
#
loop_
_entity.id
_entity.type
_entity.pdbx_description
1 polymer ?
#
loop_
_entity_poly.entity_id
_entity_poly.type
_entity_poly.pdbx_seq_one_letter_code
_entity_poly.pdbx_strand_id
1 'polypeptide(L)'
;MPSNLAAITTTPAGLRCLAPLIETTAQLWVAPKLSPEATALSLKHHIYDTSLAAFLQANWHEYEGFIFCLASGAVVRLIAPLLTDKSNDPAVMVVDYSGKFAISLCGGHQGGSDRLTHHISQLLNAQPVLTGSANALNLPAIDTLGTPFGWRKGKGNWLGVSSAIARQAPIQVIQEAGSDLWQAHLPADHPFQFGFPEFEDRNRQPQPAARVWISPIHRPFAPPAESDLPQSEASDLPTSDLPKVQWHPRVLWIGIGCERDTDEALIQFAVETVLKQHHLAIEAVAGVASLDLKADEVGLLAFVQAQGWPLRCFSADTLKAIAVPNPSEIVAHEVGTPSVAEAAALFAASACDLPVKDLTVKKQVVKQPGLKGAVTVAVAQAEQEYTGRIGKLHLVGTGPGHLDQITPAAKGAIANADVVIGYALYVDLIRSLLTAGQIVEALPITQERQRAERAIELANWGLTVAVISSGDCGIYGMAGLVLEQLQAEKWDGKTPEVQVFPG
;
A
#
# COMPACT_ATOMS: atom_id res chain seq x y z
N MET A 1 -6.20 0.61 -8.01
CA MET A 1 -7.67 0.45 -7.86
C MET A 1 -8.00 -1.02 -7.91
N PRO A 2 -9.09 -1.46 -7.27
CA PRO A 2 -9.62 -2.76 -7.60
C PRO A 2 -9.85 -2.79 -9.12
N SER A 3 -9.14 -3.68 -9.80
CA SER A 3 -9.20 -3.86 -11.24
C SER A 3 -10.51 -4.51 -11.68
N ASN A 4 -11.25 -5.13 -10.75
CA ASN A 4 -12.51 -5.81 -11.04
C ASN A 4 -13.66 -5.38 -10.12
N LEU A 5 -14.44 -4.38 -10.56
CA LEU A 5 -15.63 -3.88 -9.86
C LEU A 5 -16.92 -4.28 -10.60
N ALA A 6 -17.94 -4.71 -9.86
CA ALA A 6 -19.28 -4.98 -10.38
C ALA A 6 -20.26 -3.85 -10.00
N ALA A 7 -20.85 -3.19 -11.00
CA ALA A 7 -21.91 -2.21 -10.81
C ALA A 7 -23.27 -2.86 -11.07
N ILE A 8 -24.19 -2.79 -10.11
CA ILE A 8 -25.45 -3.52 -10.13
C ILE A 8 -26.63 -2.56 -9.92
N THR A 9 -27.64 -2.67 -10.77
CA THR A 9 -28.92 -2.00 -10.58
C THR A 9 -30.10 -2.84 -11.06
N THR A 10 -31.27 -2.59 -10.48
CA THR A 10 -32.52 -3.26 -10.82
C THR A 10 -33.55 -2.32 -11.43
N THR A 11 -33.17 -1.06 -11.71
CA THR A 11 -34.09 -0.02 -12.21
C THR A 11 -33.49 0.78 -13.38
N PRO A 12 -34.32 1.32 -14.29
CA PRO A 12 -33.84 2.21 -15.36
C PRO A 12 -33.21 3.52 -14.86
N ALA A 13 -33.67 4.04 -13.72
CA ALA A 13 -33.06 5.23 -13.12
C ALA A 13 -31.63 4.95 -12.65
N GLY A 14 -31.40 3.77 -12.05
CA GLY A 14 -30.07 3.37 -11.63
C GLY A 14 -29.09 3.14 -12.78
N LEU A 15 -29.57 2.75 -13.97
CA LEU A 15 -28.71 2.70 -15.17
C LEU A 15 -28.11 4.07 -15.48
N ARG A 16 -28.93 5.12 -15.44
CA ARG A 16 -28.47 6.50 -15.69
C ARG A 16 -27.53 6.99 -14.59
N CYS A 17 -27.80 6.63 -13.34
CA CYS A 17 -26.94 6.95 -12.21
C CYS A 17 -25.55 6.33 -12.35
N LEU A 18 -25.47 5.06 -12.75
CA LEU A 18 -24.21 4.32 -12.86
C LEU A 18 -23.48 4.53 -14.20
N ALA A 19 -24.14 5.10 -15.21
CA ALA A 19 -23.58 5.31 -16.54
C ALA A 19 -22.16 5.91 -16.57
N PRO A 20 -21.83 6.94 -15.74
CA PRO A 20 -20.48 7.51 -15.73
C PRO A 20 -19.35 6.53 -15.34
N LEU A 21 -19.68 5.36 -14.76
CA LEU A 21 -18.71 4.41 -14.24
C LEU A 21 -18.39 3.27 -15.22
N ILE A 22 -19.26 3.01 -16.20
CA ILE A 22 -19.27 1.71 -16.92
C ILE A 22 -18.15 1.58 -17.95
N GLU A 23 -17.67 2.69 -18.50
CA GLU A 23 -16.61 2.67 -19.52
C GLU A 23 -15.21 2.55 -18.94
N THR A 24 -15.00 3.07 -17.73
CA THR A 24 -13.66 3.28 -17.17
C THR A 24 -13.43 2.59 -15.84
N THR A 25 -14.49 2.25 -15.11
CA THR A 25 -14.38 1.94 -13.67
C THR A 25 -14.99 0.59 -13.29
N ALA A 26 -16.17 0.23 -13.79
CA ALA A 26 -16.89 -0.96 -13.33
C ALA A 26 -17.67 -1.69 -14.43
N GLN A 27 -17.86 -3.00 -14.26
CA GLN A 27 -18.66 -3.83 -15.15
C GLN A 27 -20.14 -3.77 -14.74
N LEU A 28 -21.01 -3.31 -15.64
CA LEU A 28 -22.46 -3.26 -15.37
C LEU A 28 -23.09 -4.65 -15.46
N TRP A 29 -23.81 -5.05 -14.41
CA TRP A 29 -24.61 -6.27 -14.33
C TRP A 29 -26.08 -5.95 -14.12
N VAL A 30 -26.93 -6.47 -15.01
CA VAL A 30 -28.38 -6.19 -15.01
C VAL A 30 -29.21 -7.46 -15.19
N ALA A 31 -30.45 -7.45 -14.71
CA ALA A 31 -31.40 -8.50 -14.99
C ALA A 31 -31.81 -8.49 -16.48
N PRO A 32 -32.24 -9.63 -17.08
CA PRO A 32 -32.60 -9.71 -18.50
C PRO A 32 -33.64 -8.67 -18.93
N LYS A 33 -34.59 -8.36 -18.03
CA LYS A 33 -35.65 -7.37 -18.24
C LYS A 33 -35.16 -5.93 -18.41
N LEU A 34 -33.93 -5.61 -18.01
CA LEU A 34 -33.36 -4.26 -18.02
C LEU A 34 -32.27 -4.10 -19.12
N SER A 35 -31.91 -5.20 -19.79
CA SER A 35 -30.97 -5.20 -20.90
C SER A 35 -31.41 -4.33 -22.09
N PRO A 36 -32.69 -4.27 -22.49
CA PRO A 36 -33.13 -3.38 -23.57
C PRO A 36 -32.85 -1.90 -23.26
N GLU A 37 -33.14 -1.44 -22.03
CA GLU A 37 -32.87 -0.08 -21.60
C GLU A 37 -31.38 0.24 -21.47
N ALA A 38 -30.57 -0.72 -20.98
CA ALA A 38 -29.12 -0.55 -20.92
C ALA A 38 -28.52 -0.40 -22.33
N THR A 39 -29.02 -1.20 -23.29
CA THR A 39 -28.64 -1.11 -24.70
C THR A 39 -29.05 0.23 -25.31
N ALA A 40 -30.26 0.73 -25.00
CA ALA A 40 -30.72 2.03 -25.47
C ALA A 40 -29.86 3.20 -24.97
N LEU A 41 -29.26 3.06 -23.78
CA LEU A 41 -28.29 4.02 -23.22
C LEU A 41 -26.86 3.80 -23.73
N SER A 42 -26.63 2.87 -24.65
CA SER A 42 -25.30 2.48 -25.16
C SER A 42 -24.34 2.01 -24.06
N LEU A 43 -24.86 1.44 -22.96
CA LEU A 43 -24.03 0.95 -21.86
C LEU A 43 -23.58 -0.49 -22.12
N LYS A 44 -22.26 -0.73 -22.09
CA LYS A 44 -21.71 -2.08 -22.07
C LYS A 44 -22.16 -2.79 -20.79
N HIS A 45 -22.85 -3.92 -20.92
CA HIS A 45 -23.42 -4.62 -19.78
C HIS A 45 -23.37 -6.14 -19.94
N HIS A 46 -23.43 -6.83 -18.81
CA HIS A 46 -23.61 -8.26 -18.68
C HIS A 46 -24.98 -8.55 -18.07
N ILE A 47 -25.49 -9.73 -18.37
CA ILE A 47 -26.79 -10.19 -17.88
C ILE A 47 -26.54 -11.35 -16.93
N TYR A 48 -27.10 -11.27 -15.72
CA TYR A 48 -27.20 -12.44 -14.84
C TYR A 48 -28.55 -13.13 -15.09
N ASP A 49 -28.53 -14.44 -15.34
CA ASP A 49 -29.70 -15.27 -15.67
C ASP A 49 -30.36 -15.91 -14.43
N THR A 50 -29.74 -15.76 -13.27
CA THR A 50 -30.23 -16.24 -11.97
C THR A 50 -30.91 -15.14 -11.16
N SER A 51 -31.31 -15.44 -9.92
CA SER A 51 -31.66 -14.38 -8.96
C SER A 51 -30.43 -13.57 -8.58
N LEU A 52 -30.59 -12.29 -8.22
CA LEU A 52 -29.46 -11.46 -7.80
C LEU A 52 -28.71 -12.07 -6.59
N ALA A 53 -29.41 -12.72 -5.66
CA ALA A 53 -28.79 -13.41 -4.54
C ALA A 53 -27.90 -14.58 -4.98
N ALA A 54 -28.38 -15.39 -5.93
CA ALA A 54 -27.61 -16.51 -6.49
C ALA A 54 -26.39 -16.02 -7.29
N PHE A 55 -26.56 -14.94 -8.07
CA PHE A 55 -25.44 -14.30 -8.76
C PHE A 55 -24.36 -13.83 -7.78
N LEU A 56 -24.76 -13.11 -6.72
CA LEU A 56 -23.82 -12.64 -5.70
C LEU A 56 -23.13 -13.79 -4.99
N GLN A 57 -23.85 -14.85 -4.61
CA GLN A 57 -23.25 -16.03 -4.00
C GLN A 57 -22.19 -16.69 -4.89
N ALA A 58 -22.45 -16.78 -6.20
CA ALA A 58 -21.52 -17.38 -7.15
C ALA A 58 -20.30 -16.49 -7.47
N ASN A 59 -20.44 -15.17 -7.34
CA ASN A 59 -19.42 -14.21 -7.80
C ASN A 59 -18.81 -13.38 -6.65
N TRP A 60 -19.10 -13.71 -5.39
CA TRP A 60 -18.75 -12.87 -4.23
C TRP A 60 -17.25 -12.56 -4.14
N HIS A 61 -16.42 -13.58 -4.41
CA HIS A 61 -14.95 -13.45 -4.38
C HIS A 61 -14.32 -13.25 -5.76
N GLU A 62 -15.12 -13.22 -6.83
CA GLU A 62 -14.65 -12.94 -8.19
C GLU A 62 -14.42 -11.44 -8.42
N TYR A 63 -15.15 -10.60 -7.68
CA TYR A 63 -15.01 -9.15 -7.72
C TYR A 63 -14.36 -8.63 -6.44
N GLU A 64 -13.50 -7.63 -6.59
CA GLU A 64 -12.87 -6.96 -5.45
C GLU A 64 -13.83 -5.95 -4.80
N GLY A 65 -14.90 -5.57 -5.51
CA GLY A 65 -15.94 -4.70 -4.95
C GLY A 65 -17.23 -4.64 -5.77
N PHE A 66 -18.30 -4.29 -5.08
CA PHE A 66 -19.65 -4.16 -5.60
C PHE A 66 -20.21 -2.76 -5.37
N ILE A 67 -20.76 -2.17 -6.43
CA ILE A 67 -21.42 -0.87 -6.44
C ILE A 67 -22.90 -1.11 -6.71
N PHE A 68 -23.74 -0.94 -5.69
CA PHE A 68 -25.19 -1.14 -5.83
C PHE A 68 -25.93 0.19 -5.96
N CYS A 69 -26.66 0.40 -7.05
CA CYS A 69 -27.67 1.46 -7.13
C CYS A 69 -29.04 0.91 -6.70
N LEU A 70 -29.17 0.57 -5.42
CA LEU A 70 -30.35 -0.01 -4.77
C LEU A 70 -30.55 0.62 -3.38
N ALA A 71 -31.70 0.40 -2.76
CA ALA A 71 -31.90 0.79 -1.36
C ALA A 71 -30.93 0.02 -0.43
N SER A 72 -30.25 0.73 0.47
CA SER A 72 -29.26 0.12 1.40
C SER A 72 -29.81 -1.08 2.17
N GLY A 73 -31.06 -1.00 2.67
CA GLY A 73 -31.68 -2.11 3.39
C GLY A 73 -31.94 -3.36 2.54
N ALA A 74 -32.05 -3.23 1.21
CA ALA A 74 -32.12 -4.37 0.31
C ALA A 74 -30.73 -5.01 0.13
N VAL A 75 -29.70 -4.18 -0.06
CA VAL A 75 -28.31 -4.62 -0.20
C VAL A 75 -27.85 -5.37 1.05
N VAL A 76 -28.10 -4.83 2.25
CA VAL A 76 -27.77 -5.49 3.53
C VAL A 76 -28.34 -6.91 3.59
N ARG A 77 -29.61 -7.10 3.21
CA ARG A 77 -30.25 -8.43 3.22
C ARG A 77 -29.66 -9.39 2.19
N LEU A 78 -29.21 -8.87 1.05
CA LEU A 78 -28.58 -9.68 -0.01
C LEU A 78 -27.19 -10.16 0.41
N ILE A 79 -26.40 -9.29 1.03
CA ILE A 79 -25.00 -9.60 1.37
C ILE A 79 -24.85 -10.30 2.72
N ALA A 80 -25.78 -10.11 3.67
CA ALA A 80 -25.64 -10.65 5.03
C ALA A 80 -25.33 -12.17 5.09
N PRO A 81 -25.92 -13.04 4.24
CA PRO A 81 -25.57 -14.46 4.22
C PRO A 81 -24.18 -14.78 3.64
N LEU A 82 -23.54 -13.81 2.97
CA LEU A 82 -22.27 -13.95 2.27
C LEU A 82 -21.07 -13.40 3.07
N LEU A 83 -21.34 -12.60 4.10
CA LEU A 83 -20.29 -11.98 4.91
C LEU A 83 -19.58 -13.04 5.76
N THR A 84 -18.25 -13.01 5.73
CA THR A 84 -17.40 -13.98 6.43
C THR A 84 -16.41 -13.28 7.35
N ASP A 85 -15.48 -12.51 6.78
CA ASP A 85 -14.43 -11.80 7.50
C ASP A 85 -14.13 -10.45 6.85
N LYS A 86 -13.92 -9.42 7.68
CA LYS A 86 -13.62 -8.05 7.28
C LYS A 86 -12.37 -7.91 6.38
N SER A 87 -11.43 -8.85 6.44
CA SER A 87 -10.21 -8.84 5.61
C SER A 87 -10.39 -9.47 4.24
N ASN A 88 -11.41 -10.31 4.05
CA ASN A 88 -11.58 -11.13 2.85
C ASN A 88 -12.86 -10.77 2.08
N ASP A 89 -13.85 -10.20 2.74
CA ASP A 89 -15.07 -9.75 2.10
C ASP A 89 -14.78 -8.56 1.14
N PRO A 90 -15.39 -8.55 -0.05
CA PRO A 90 -15.21 -7.49 -1.04
C PRO A 90 -15.73 -6.15 -0.54
N ALA A 91 -15.25 -5.04 -1.12
CA ALA A 91 -15.81 -3.72 -0.88
C ALA A 91 -17.30 -3.70 -1.29
N VAL A 92 -18.18 -3.22 -0.43
CA VAL A 92 -19.58 -2.98 -0.80
C VAL A 92 -19.93 -1.52 -0.60
N MET A 93 -20.32 -0.87 -1.69
CA MET A 93 -20.80 0.50 -1.72
C MET A 93 -22.23 0.56 -2.24
N VAL A 94 -23.03 1.46 -1.68
CA VAL A 94 -24.38 1.76 -2.15
C VAL A 94 -24.45 3.18 -2.66
N VAL A 95 -25.04 3.37 -3.84
CA VAL A 95 -25.44 4.69 -4.35
C VAL A 95 -26.97 4.76 -4.30
N ASP A 96 -27.51 5.84 -3.76
CA ASP A 96 -28.96 6.01 -3.77
C ASP A 96 -29.48 6.26 -5.19
N TYR A 97 -30.78 6.02 -5.41
CA TYR A 97 -31.38 6.12 -6.75
C TYR A 97 -31.29 7.53 -7.36
N SER A 98 -31.12 8.58 -6.54
CA SER A 98 -30.96 9.95 -7.00
C SER A 98 -29.50 10.35 -7.27
N GLY A 99 -28.54 9.46 -7.00
CA GLY A 99 -27.11 9.71 -7.21
C GLY A 99 -26.53 10.75 -6.26
N LYS A 100 -27.20 11.05 -5.14
CA LYS A 100 -26.81 12.09 -4.19
C LYS A 100 -25.87 11.60 -3.11
N PHE A 101 -25.97 10.34 -2.72
CA PHE A 101 -25.19 9.74 -1.64
C PHE A 101 -24.51 8.48 -2.12
N ALA A 102 -23.20 8.39 -1.87
CA ALA A 102 -22.41 7.18 -1.99
C ALA A 102 -22.05 6.71 -0.59
N ILE A 103 -22.45 5.50 -0.21
CA ILE A 103 -22.41 4.99 1.16
C ILE A 103 -21.49 3.78 1.22
N SER A 104 -20.44 3.86 2.03
CA SER A 104 -19.59 2.70 2.36
C SER A 104 -20.38 1.77 3.28
N LEU A 105 -20.69 0.55 2.80
CA LEU A 105 -21.58 -0.38 3.50
C LEU A 105 -20.82 -1.54 4.16
N CYS A 106 -19.89 -2.18 3.45
CA CYS A 106 -19.08 -3.28 3.96
C CYS A 106 -17.66 -3.20 3.40
N GLY A 107 -16.68 -3.73 4.14
CA GLY A 107 -15.28 -3.73 3.71
C GLY A 107 -14.57 -2.38 3.89
N GLY A 108 -14.92 -1.59 4.91
CA GLY A 108 -14.46 -0.20 5.18
C GLY A 108 -13.00 0.15 4.78
N HIS A 109 -12.07 0.21 5.73
CA HIS A 109 -10.66 0.54 5.42
C HIS A 109 -9.96 -0.61 4.67
N GLN A 110 -9.95 -1.82 5.27
CA GLN A 110 -9.18 -2.96 4.72
C GLN A 110 -9.75 -3.50 3.41
N GLY A 111 -11.06 -3.70 3.32
CA GLY A 111 -11.73 -4.16 2.10
C GLY A 111 -11.77 -3.09 1.00
N GLY A 112 -11.37 -1.85 1.28
CA GLY A 112 -11.26 -0.76 0.31
C GLY A 112 -12.57 -0.04 -0.02
N SER A 113 -13.65 -0.28 0.74
CA SER A 113 -14.94 0.36 0.50
C SER A 113 -14.95 1.86 0.80
N ASP A 114 -14.20 2.30 1.80
CA ASP A 114 -14.10 3.74 2.10
C ASP A 114 -13.38 4.48 0.97
N ARG A 115 -12.29 3.89 0.45
CA ARG A 115 -11.56 4.40 -0.72
C ARG A 115 -12.45 4.39 -1.97
N LEU A 116 -13.18 3.29 -2.20
CA LEU A 116 -14.12 3.17 -3.31
C LEU A 116 -15.20 4.25 -3.22
N THR A 117 -15.75 4.46 -2.03
CA THR A 117 -16.79 5.46 -1.76
C THR A 117 -16.28 6.86 -2.01
N HIS A 118 -15.09 7.21 -1.52
CA HIS A 118 -14.47 8.49 -1.85
C HIS A 118 -14.33 8.66 -3.36
N HIS A 119 -13.75 7.70 -4.07
CA HIS A 119 -13.52 7.82 -5.51
C HIS A 119 -14.82 7.94 -6.32
N ILE A 120 -15.75 7.00 -6.14
CA ILE A 120 -16.98 6.95 -6.91
C ILE A 120 -17.88 8.14 -6.58
N SER A 121 -17.86 8.63 -5.34
CA SER A 121 -18.60 9.85 -4.97
C SER A 121 -18.18 11.05 -5.82
N GLN A 122 -16.87 11.19 -6.10
CA GLN A 122 -16.38 12.28 -6.95
C GLN A 122 -16.82 12.13 -8.41
N LEU A 123 -16.76 10.92 -8.95
CA LEU A 123 -17.18 10.64 -10.33
C LEU A 123 -18.68 10.87 -10.56
N LEU A 124 -19.49 10.54 -9.56
CA LEU A 124 -20.95 10.72 -9.60
C LEU A 124 -21.41 12.10 -9.12
N ASN A 125 -20.49 12.94 -8.64
CA ASN A 125 -20.81 14.17 -7.91
C ASN A 125 -21.80 13.92 -6.73
N ALA A 126 -21.62 12.79 -6.05
CA ALA A 126 -22.36 12.38 -4.87
C ALA A 126 -21.62 12.78 -3.60
N GLN A 127 -22.35 12.90 -2.49
CA GLN A 127 -21.78 13.06 -1.16
C GLN A 127 -21.34 11.69 -0.61
N PRO A 128 -20.06 11.52 -0.24
CA PRO A 128 -19.61 10.30 0.43
C PRO A 128 -20.15 10.24 1.86
N VAL A 129 -20.62 9.06 2.26
CA VAL A 129 -21.11 8.75 3.61
C VAL A 129 -20.22 7.66 4.19
N LEU A 130 -19.30 8.08 5.06
CA LEU A 130 -18.33 7.23 5.75
C LEU A 130 -18.57 7.33 7.25
N THR A 131 -18.70 6.19 7.92
CA THR A 131 -19.13 6.13 9.32
C THR A 131 -18.08 5.51 10.25
N GLY A 132 -16.92 5.12 9.71
CA GLY A 132 -15.82 4.53 10.48
C GLY A 132 -15.18 5.52 11.46
N SER A 133 -14.69 5.01 12.60
CA SER A 133 -14.07 5.83 13.65
C SER A 133 -12.82 6.59 13.19
N ALA A 134 -11.98 5.99 12.32
CA ALA A 134 -10.78 6.66 11.81
C ALA A 134 -11.13 7.92 10.99
N ASN A 135 -12.20 7.87 10.19
CA ASN A 135 -12.69 9.02 9.43
C ASN A 135 -13.23 10.11 10.35
N ALA A 136 -13.97 9.75 11.40
CA ALA A 136 -14.48 10.71 12.37
C ALA A 136 -13.36 11.44 13.13
N LEU A 137 -12.25 10.75 13.37
CA LEU A 137 -11.07 11.31 14.05
C LEU A 137 -10.08 11.98 13.10
N ASN A 138 -10.31 11.95 11.78
CA ASN A 138 -9.36 12.39 10.77
C ASN A 138 -7.95 11.80 10.98
N LEU A 139 -7.88 10.49 11.30
CA LEU A 139 -6.64 9.75 11.46
C LEU A 139 -6.49 8.70 10.35
N PRO A 140 -5.26 8.40 9.91
CA PRO A 140 -5.02 7.25 9.04
C PRO A 140 -5.46 5.96 9.74
N ALA A 141 -6.11 5.08 9.01
CA ALA A 141 -6.51 3.79 9.55
C ALA A 141 -5.25 2.93 9.79
N ILE A 142 -5.05 2.50 11.04
CA ILE A 142 -3.79 1.84 11.46
C ILE A 142 -3.50 0.54 10.69
N ASP A 143 -4.55 -0.13 10.21
CA ASP A 143 -4.52 -1.38 9.48
C ASP A 143 -4.31 -1.22 7.97
N THR A 144 -4.31 0.02 7.45
CA THR A 144 -3.93 0.35 6.06
C THR A 144 -2.83 1.41 5.97
N LEU A 145 -2.35 1.93 7.11
CA LEU A 145 -1.33 2.97 7.21
C LEU A 145 -0.10 2.69 6.34
N GLY A 146 0.38 1.45 6.34
CA GLY A 146 1.59 1.05 5.61
C GLY A 146 1.37 0.75 4.12
N THR A 147 0.12 0.70 3.64
CA THR A 147 -0.21 0.26 2.29
C THR A 147 0.41 1.14 1.18
N PRO A 148 0.37 2.48 1.25
CA PRO A 148 1.02 3.34 0.25
C PRO A 148 2.52 3.07 0.10
N PHE A 149 3.18 2.73 1.19
CA PHE A 149 4.62 2.47 1.23
C PHE A 149 4.98 1.02 0.86
N GLY A 150 3.98 0.17 0.60
CA GLY A 150 4.17 -1.25 0.34
C GLY A 150 4.54 -2.06 1.58
N TRP A 151 4.32 -1.54 2.79
CA TRP A 151 4.56 -2.31 4.01
C TRP A 151 3.61 -3.51 4.06
N ARG A 152 4.07 -4.57 4.71
CA ARG A 152 3.29 -5.79 4.91
C ARG A 152 2.79 -5.87 6.34
N LYS A 153 1.52 -6.21 6.47
CA LYS A 153 0.83 -6.33 7.75
C LYS A 153 1.29 -7.60 8.46
N GLY A 154 1.82 -7.47 9.67
CA GLY A 154 2.20 -8.60 10.51
C GLY A 154 1.09 -9.05 11.46
N LYS A 155 1.40 -10.04 12.29
CA LYS A 155 0.49 -10.56 13.31
C LYS A 155 0.23 -9.55 14.43
N GLY A 156 -0.94 -9.60 15.07
CA GLY A 156 -1.25 -8.79 16.24
C GLY A 156 -2.74 -8.52 16.44
N ASN A 157 -3.08 -7.89 17.56
CA ASN A 157 -4.45 -7.51 17.92
C ASN A 157 -4.85 -6.17 17.27
N TRP A 158 -5.06 -6.20 15.95
CA TRP A 158 -5.45 -5.01 15.17
C TRP A 158 -6.76 -4.40 15.65
N LEU A 159 -7.74 -5.22 16.04
CA LEU A 159 -9.00 -4.73 16.56
C LEU A 159 -8.83 -3.98 17.89
N GLY A 160 -8.01 -4.53 18.80
CA GLY A 160 -7.70 -3.90 20.08
C GLY A 160 -6.99 -2.55 19.91
N VAL A 161 -6.00 -2.47 19.01
CA VAL A 161 -5.31 -1.20 18.68
C VAL A 161 -6.27 -0.19 18.07
N SER A 162 -7.08 -0.59 17.07
CA SER A 162 -8.09 0.30 16.46
C SER A 162 -9.12 0.78 17.48
N SER A 163 -9.50 -0.09 18.43
CA SER A 163 -10.42 0.24 19.53
C SER A 163 -9.80 1.24 20.52
N ALA A 164 -8.51 1.14 20.80
CA ALA A 164 -7.78 2.10 21.63
C ALA A 164 -7.67 3.48 20.94
N ILE A 165 -7.35 3.50 19.63
CA ILE A 165 -7.35 4.72 18.81
C ILE A 165 -8.72 5.38 18.79
N ALA A 166 -9.80 4.60 18.62
CA ALA A 166 -11.17 5.12 18.62
C ALA A 166 -11.57 5.79 19.95
N ARG A 167 -10.96 5.38 21.06
CA ARG A 167 -11.12 6.02 22.38
C ARG A 167 -10.16 7.19 22.61
N GLN A 168 -9.35 7.55 21.62
CA GLN A 168 -8.25 8.52 21.74
C GLN A 168 -7.30 8.20 22.90
N ALA A 169 -7.16 6.92 23.25
CA ALA A 169 -6.24 6.49 24.29
C ALA A 169 -4.80 6.53 23.76
N PRO A 170 -3.78 6.80 24.60
CA PRO A 170 -2.40 6.90 24.14
C PRO A 170 -1.90 5.63 23.44
N ILE A 171 -1.33 5.77 22.25
CA ILE A 171 -0.83 4.66 21.42
C ILE A 171 0.66 4.84 21.23
N GLN A 172 1.46 3.89 21.70
CA GLN A 172 2.89 3.94 21.47
C GLN A 172 3.23 3.43 20.06
N VAL A 173 4.02 4.20 19.31
CA VAL A 173 4.51 3.83 17.99
C VAL A 173 6.04 3.74 18.04
N ILE A 174 6.56 2.55 17.75
CA ILE A 174 8.00 2.30 17.70
C ILE A 174 8.35 1.95 16.26
N GLN A 175 8.97 2.91 15.58
CA GLN A 175 9.35 2.83 14.18
C GLN A 175 10.87 2.71 14.08
N GLU A 176 11.34 1.57 13.60
CA GLU A 176 12.77 1.24 13.43
C GLU A 176 13.20 1.27 11.96
N ALA A 177 12.23 1.23 11.04
CA ALA A 177 12.44 1.38 9.60
C ALA A 177 11.16 1.87 8.90
N GLY A 178 11.28 2.15 7.61
CA GLY A 178 10.19 2.64 6.77
C GLY A 178 9.97 4.15 6.90
N SER A 179 9.23 4.70 5.96
CA SER A 179 8.95 6.14 5.87
C SER A 179 8.17 6.69 7.07
N ASP A 180 8.59 7.85 7.55
CA ASP A 180 7.92 8.63 8.60
C ASP A 180 7.03 9.75 8.05
N LEU A 181 6.87 9.87 6.71
CA LEU A 181 6.10 10.95 6.07
C LEU A 181 4.66 11.05 6.59
N TRP A 182 4.08 9.93 7.01
CA TRP A 182 2.75 9.89 7.60
C TRP A 182 2.66 10.61 8.95
N GLN A 183 3.75 10.67 9.73
CA GLN A 183 3.78 11.29 11.05
C GLN A 183 3.64 12.82 10.97
N ALA A 184 4.24 13.43 9.94
CA ALA A 184 4.24 14.88 9.75
C ALA A 184 2.84 15.48 9.46
N HIS A 185 1.87 14.64 9.10
CA HIS A 185 0.54 15.05 8.63
C HIS A 185 -0.59 14.67 9.59
N LEU A 186 -0.23 14.20 10.79
CA LEU A 186 -1.20 13.87 11.82
C LEU A 186 -1.83 15.15 12.41
N PRO A 187 -3.12 15.11 12.81
CA PRO A 187 -3.74 16.18 13.59
C PRO A 187 -3.02 16.44 14.90
N ALA A 188 -2.99 17.69 15.38
CA ALA A 188 -2.25 18.07 16.59
C ALA A 188 -2.67 17.31 17.87
N ASP A 189 -3.91 16.81 17.91
CA ASP A 189 -4.52 16.06 19.01
C ASP A 189 -4.50 14.54 18.81
N HIS A 190 -3.63 14.03 17.93
CA HIS A 190 -3.51 12.60 17.67
C HIS A 190 -3.08 11.79 18.93
N PRO A 191 -3.50 10.52 19.07
CA PRO A 191 -3.18 9.71 20.24
C PRO A 191 -1.77 9.07 20.19
N PHE A 192 -1.03 9.22 19.09
CA PHE A 192 0.27 8.55 18.90
C PHE A 192 1.39 9.18 19.74
N GLN A 193 2.18 8.33 20.40
CA GLN A 193 3.40 8.66 21.12
C GLN A 193 4.56 7.95 20.43
N PHE A 194 5.47 8.72 19.83
CA PHE A 194 6.58 8.17 19.06
C PHE A 194 7.78 7.82 19.95
N GLY A 195 8.39 6.66 19.68
CA GLY A 195 9.58 6.19 20.37
C GLY A 195 9.30 5.52 21.72
N PHE A 196 10.27 5.64 22.64
CA PHE A 196 10.16 5.11 24.00
C PHE A 196 10.03 6.25 25.02
N PRO A 197 8.81 6.69 25.35
CA PRO A 197 8.54 7.60 26.45
C PRO A 197 9.17 7.19 27.78
N GLU A 198 9.42 5.89 27.96
CA GLU A 198 9.91 5.27 29.19
C GLU A 198 11.30 5.78 29.63
N PHE A 199 12.03 6.46 28.74
CA PHE A 199 13.35 7.06 29.01
C PHE A 199 13.34 8.59 29.07
N GLU A 200 12.30 9.25 28.56
CA GLU A 200 12.13 10.70 28.59
C GLU A 200 11.03 11.06 29.60
N ASP A 201 11.43 11.15 30.87
CA ASP A 201 10.62 11.71 31.96
C ASP A 201 9.35 10.88 32.29
N ARG A 202 9.55 9.70 32.89
CA ARG A 202 8.52 8.72 33.35
C ARG A 202 7.31 9.29 34.10
N ASN A 203 7.39 10.52 34.60
CA ASN A 203 6.35 11.17 35.39
C ASN A 203 5.40 12.07 34.58
N ARG A 204 5.60 12.26 33.27
CA ARG A 204 4.77 13.19 32.47
C ARG A 204 3.94 12.57 31.35
N GLN A 205 4.30 11.40 30.82
CA GLN A 205 3.56 10.79 29.72
C GLN A 205 2.61 9.69 30.21
N PRO A 206 1.35 9.67 29.71
CA PRO A 206 0.39 8.65 30.11
C PRO A 206 0.81 7.27 29.56
N GLN A 207 0.58 6.22 30.35
CA GLN A 207 0.90 4.85 29.94
C GLN A 207 0.15 4.49 28.64
N PRO A 208 0.82 3.82 27.69
CA PRO A 208 0.18 3.46 26.44
C PRO A 208 -0.92 2.42 26.67
N ALA A 209 -2.06 2.63 26.00
CA ALA A 209 -3.18 1.69 25.95
C ALA A 209 -3.07 0.69 24.79
N ALA A 210 -2.18 0.93 23.82
CA ALA A 210 -1.78 -0.04 22.81
C ALA A 210 -0.39 0.27 22.25
N ARG A 211 0.21 -0.67 21.49
CA ARG A 211 1.54 -0.50 20.88
C ARG A 211 1.58 -0.96 19.42
N VAL A 212 2.21 -0.16 18.57
CA VAL A 212 2.42 -0.40 17.15
C VAL A 212 3.93 -0.49 16.91
N TRP A 213 4.38 -1.57 16.28
CA TRP A 213 5.75 -1.71 15.81
C TRP A 213 5.80 -1.53 14.29
N ILE A 214 6.77 -0.79 13.79
CA ILE A 214 7.06 -0.66 12.35
C ILE A 214 8.54 -1.01 12.19
N SER A 215 8.83 -2.24 11.78
CA SER A 215 10.19 -2.80 11.87
C SER A 215 10.41 -3.97 10.90
N PRO A 216 11.63 -4.17 10.39
CA PRO A 216 11.98 -5.38 9.65
C PRO A 216 12.13 -6.61 10.55
N ILE A 217 12.10 -6.43 11.88
CA ILE A 217 12.26 -7.49 12.87
C ILE A 217 10.92 -8.18 13.13
N HIS A 218 10.94 -9.52 13.10
CA HIS A 218 9.83 -10.34 13.53
C HIS A 218 9.76 -10.38 15.06
N ARG A 219 8.71 -9.77 15.63
CA ARG A 219 8.49 -9.78 17.08
C ARG A 219 7.45 -10.82 17.45
N PRO A 220 7.80 -11.85 18.27
CA PRO A 220 6.81 -12.75 18.80
C PRO A 220 5.97 -12.01 19.85
N PHE A 221 4.66 -11.99 19.66
CA PHE A 221 3.72 -11.56 20.68
C PHE A 221 3.24 -12.80 21.44
N ALA A 222 3.16 -12.70 22.77
CA ALA A 222 2.47 -13.72 23.55
C ALA A 222 1.01 -13.79 23.06
N PRO A 223 0.44 -14.99 22.89
CA PRO A 223 -0.98 -15.10 22.65
C PRO A 223 -1.75 -14.42 23.79
N PRO A 224 -2.87 -13.72 23.50
CA PRO A 224 -3.73 -13.22 24.57
C PRO A 224 -4.13 -14.39 25.46
N ALA A 225 -4.17 -14.19 26.77
CA ALA A 225 -4.56 -15.24 27.68
C ALA A 225 -5.99 -15.68 27.33
N GLU A 226 -6.18 -16.94 26.94
CA GLU A 226 -7.50 -17.53 26.71
C GLU A 226 -8.29 -17.46 28.03
N SER A 227 -9.20 -16.49 28.13
CA SER A 227 -10.04 -16.29 29.29
C SER A 227 -11.26 -17.22 29.25
N ASP A 228 -11.02 -18.54 29.37
CA ASP A 228 -12.06 -19.55 29.58
C ASP A 228 -12.06 -20.13 31.01
N LEU A 229 -11.28 -19.54 31.92
CA LEU A 229 -11.32 -19.90 33.35
C LEU A 229 -12.33 -19.01 34.11
N PRO A 230 -13.19 -19.60 34.95
CA PRO A 230 -14.14 -18.85 35.77
C PRO A 230 -13.39 -17.86 36.69
N GLN A 231 -13.90 -16.63 36.74
CA GLN A 231 -13.41 -15.55 37.60
C GLN A 231 -13.60 -15.91 39.07
N SER A 232 -12.66 -16.63 39.65
CA SER A 232 -12.46 -16.64 41.10
C SER A 232 -10.99 -16.83 41.39
N GLU A 233 -10.41 -15.86 42.08
CA GLU A 233 -9.00 -15.78 42.53
C GLU A 233 -8.03 -15.21 41.48
N ALA A 234 -8.30 -13.97 41.05
CA ALA A 234 -7.29 -13.12 40.46
C ALA A 234 -6.26 -12.70 41.53
N SER A 235 -5.03 -13.19 41.38
CA SER A 235 -3.85 -12.63 42.06
C SER A 235 -3.56 -11.23 41.53
N ASP A 236 -3.24 -10.29 42.42
CA ASP A 236 -2.91 -8.86 42.18
C ASP A 236 -1.59 -8.62 41.37
N LEU A 237 -1.34 -9.37 40.30
CA LEU A 237 -0.34 -9.01 39.29
C LEU A 237 -1.04 -8.61 37.98
N PRO A 238 -0.76 -7.43 37.42
CA PRO A 238 -1.36 -7.02 36.15
C PRO A 238 -0.80 -7.89 35.04
N THR A 239 -1.60 -8.83 34.53
CA THR A 239 -1.39 -9.40 33.20
C THR A 239 -1.60 -8.26 32.19
N SER A 240 -0.51 -7.59 31.83
CA SER A 240 -0.48 -6.50 30.85
C SER A 240 -0.83 -7.01 29.46
N ASP A 241 -2.11 -7.22 29.18
CA ASP A 241 -2.64 -7.64 27.88
C ASP A 241 -2.79 -6.43 26.93
N LEU A 242 -1.74 -5.60 26.87
CA LEU A 242 -1.63 -4.43 26.00
C LEU A 242 -1.76 -4.89 24.54
N PRO A 243 -2.77 -4.43 23.77
CA PRO A 243 -2.89 -4.77 22.36
C PRO A 243 -1.65 -4.34 21.57
N LYS A 244 -1.07 -5.27 20.82
CA LYS A 244 0.14 -5.06 20.02
C LYS A 244 -0.09 -5.47 18.58
N VAL A 245 0.45 -4.68 17.66
CA VAL A 245 0.50 -4.97 16.22
C VAL A 245 1.88 -4.66 15.66
N GLN A 246 2.19 -5.22 14.49
CA GLN A 246 3.43 -4.93 13.79
C GLN A 246 3.20 -4.78 12.28
N TRP A 247 3.84 -3.77 11.71
CA TRP A 247 4.04 -3.56 10.29
C TRP A 247 5.49 -3.89 9.93
N HIS A 248 5.67 -4.43 8.73
CA HIS A 248 6.96 -4.78 8.18
C HIS A 248 7.22 -3.97 6.89
N PRO A 249 7.97 -2.85 6.98
CA PRO A 249 8.47 -2.15 5.81
C PRO A 249 9.32 -3.09 4.95
N ARG A 250 9.12 -3.05 3.64
CA ARG A 250 9.83 -3.92 2.68
C ARG A 250 11.21 -3.35 2.36
N VAL A 251 12.12 -3.42 3.32
CA VAL A 251 13.46 -2.82 3.24
C VAL A 251 14.58 -3.85 3.11
N LEU A 252 14.30 -5.15 3.27
CA LEU A 252 15.34 -6.18 3.26
C LEU A 252 15.59 -6.71 1.84
N TRP A 253 16.81 -6.55 1.34
CA TRP A 253 17.27 -7.18 0.10
C TRP A 253 18.14 -8.39 0.42
N ILE A 254 17.76 -9.52 -0.16
CA ILE A 254 18.46 -10.80 0.04
C ILE A 254 19.37 -11.05 -1.15
N GLY A 255 20.68 -11.04 -0.90
CA GLY A 255 21.65 -11.48 -1.87
C GLY A 255 21.82 -12.99 -1.84
N ILE A 256 21.66 -13.64 -2.99
CA ILE A 256 21.75 -15.10 -3.11
C ILE A 256 22.86 -15.49 -4.08
N GLY A 257 23.74 -16.38 -3.63
CA GLY A 257 24.72 -17.07 -4.46
C GLY A 257 24.61 -18.58 -4.28
N CYS A 258 24.23 -19.29 -5.33
CA CYS A 258 24.13 -20.76 -5.35
C CYS A 258 24.95 -21.41 -6.48
N GLU A 259 25.03 -22.74 -6.48
CA GLU A 259 25.54 -23.53 -7.61
C GLU A 259 24.48 -23.61 -8.73
N ARG A 260 24.88 -24.06 -9.93
CA ARG A 260 23.93 -24.35 -11.01
C ARG A 260 23.06 -25.55 -10.66
N ASP A 261 21.82 -25.54 -11.12
CA ASP A 261 20.79 -26.55 -10.84
C ASP A 261 20.56 -26.74 -9.32
N THR A 262 20.48 -25.64 -8.58
CA THR A 262 20.17 -25.68 -7.15
C THR A 262 18.66 -25.83 -6.95
N ASP A 263 18.25 -26.72 -6.05
CA ASP A 263 16.82 -26.96 -5.78
C ASP A 263 16.14 -25.72 -5.16
N GLU A 264 14.93 -25.38 -5.64
CA GLU A 264 14.08 -24.32 -5.08
C GLU A 264 13.88 -24.49 -3.58
N ALA A 265 13.61 -25.72 -3.13
CA ALA A 265 13.41 -26.06 -1.73
C ALA A 265 14.65 -25.75 -0.86
N LEU A 266 15.86 -25.87 -1.41
CA LEU A 266 17.09 -25.53 -0.67
C LEU A 266 17.23 -24.01 -0.54
N ILE A 267 16.87 -23.25 -1.57
CA ILE A 267 16.88 -21.80 -1.55
C ILE A 267 15.87 -21.28 -0.53
N GLN A 268 14.63 -21.79 -0.57
CA GLN A 268 13.60 -21.46 0.41
C GLN A 268 14.06 -21.77 1.83
N PHE A 269 14.56 -22.99 2.08
CA PHE A 269 15.04 -23.39 3.39
C PHE A 269 16.17 -22.48 3.89
N ALA A 270 17.13 -22.15 3.03
CA ALA A 270 18.25 -21.28 3.37
C ALA A 270 17.78 -19.88 3.76
N VAL A 271 16.89 -19.27 2.98
CA VAL A 271 16.35 -17.94 3.24
C VAL A 271 15.56 -17.93 4.55
N GLU A 272 14.59 -18.85 4.72
CA GLU A 272 13.78 -18.92 5.93
C GLU A 272 14.63 -19.17 7.19
N THR A 273 15.63 -20.04 7.09
CA THR A 273 16.55 -20.34 8.20
C THR A 273 17.34 -19.09 8.60
N VAL A 274 17.93 -18.38 7.64
CA VAL A 274 18.75 -17.20 7.91
C VAL A 274 17.89 -16.07 8.48
N LEU A 275 16.72 -15.78 7.89
CA LEU A 275 15.83 -14.75 8.43
C LEU A 275 15.38 -15.09 9.85
N LYS A 276 14.99 -16.34 10.11
CA LYS A 276 14.56 -16.79 11.45
C LYS A 276 15.66 -16.68 12.49
N GLN A 277 16.90 -17.08 12.15
CA GLN A 277 18.05 -16.99 13.05
C GLN A 277 18.38 -15.56 13.45
N HIS A 278 18.14 -14.60 12.55
CA HIS A 278 18.38 -13.18 12.76
C HIS A 278 17.12 -12.40 13.17
N HIS A 279 16.01 -13.09 13.47
CA HIS A 279 14.72 -12.50 13.83
C HIS A 279 14.18 -11.49 12.79
N LEU A 280 14.49 -11.68 11.52
CA LEU A 280 13.98 -10.85 10.43
C LEU A 280 12.64 -11.40 9.93
N ALA A 281 11.70 -10.50 9.67
CA ALA A 281 10.39 -10.86 9.13
C ALA A 281 10.51 -11.12 7.62
N ILE A 282 9.93 -12.23 7.15
CA ILE A 282 9.85 -12.52 5.71
C ILE A 282 9.00 -11.47 4.98
N GLU A 283 8.02 -10.89 5.68
CA GLU A 283 7.18 -9.81 5.23
C GLU A 283 7.95 -8.51 4.96
N ALA A 284 9.13 -8.33 5.56
CA ALA A 284 10.00 -7.17 5.37
C ALA A 284 10.92 -7.29 4.14
N VAL A 285 10.83 -8.40 3.39
CA VAL A 285 11.65 -8.62 2.19
C VAL A 285 11.15 -7.76 1.01
N ALA A 286 12.04 -6.92 0.52
CA ALA A 286 11.88 -6.14 -0.70
C ALA A 286 11.97 -7.03 -1.93
N GLY A 287 13.03 -7.84 -1.99
CA GLY A 287 13.29 -8.78 -3.07
C GLY A 287 14.63 -9.48 -2.96
N VAL A 288 15.01 -10.15 -4.05
CA VAL A 288 16.23 -10.97 -4.15
C VAL A 288 17.19 -10.36 -5.16
N ALA A 289 18.49 -10.48 -4.89
CA ALA A 289 19.55 -9.99 -5.74
C ALA A 289 20.61 -11.07 -6.02
N SER A 290 21.15 -11.11 -7.23
CA SER A 290 22.20 -12.06 -7.61
C SER A 290 23.09 -11.56 -8.75
N LEU A 291 23.99 -12.41 -9.22
CA LEU A 291 24.84 -12.19 -10.39
C LEU A 291 24.08 -12.54 -11.68
N ASP A 292 24.28 -11.80 -12.77
CA ASP A 292 23.63 -12.02 -14.08
C ASP A 292 23.76 -13.44 -14.62
N LEU A 293 24.85 -14.13 -14.30
CA LEU A 293 25.02 -15.57 -14.62
C LEU A 293 23.92 -16.46 -14.05
N LYS A 294 23.10 -15.97 -13.11
CA LYS A 294 22.01 -16.68 -12.45
C LYS A 294 20.63 -16.20 -12.87
N ALA A 295 20.54 -15.33 -13.87
CA ALA A 295 19.25 -14.84 -14.36
C ALA A 295 18.38 -15.96 -14.96
N ASP A 296 18.98 -17.08 -15.37
CA ASP A 296 18.35 -18.28 -15.93
C ASP A 296 18.31 -19.47 -14.94
N GLU A 297 18.69 -19.26 -13.67
CA GLU A 297 18.72 -20.33 -12.67
C GLU A 297 17.30 -20.73 -12.25
N VAL A 298 16.86 -21.92 -12.68
CA VAL A 298 15.48 -22.39 -12.55
C VAL A 298 14.99 -22.40 -11.09
N GLY A 299 15.79 -22.92 -10.16
CA GLY A 299 15.40 -22.97 -8.74
C GLY A 299 15.26 -21.58 -8.11
N LEU A 300 16.11 -20.62 -8.51
CA LEU A 300 16.04 -19.25 -8.02
C LEU A 300 14.82 -18.52 -8.59
N LEU A 301 14.56 -18.67 -9.89
CA LEU A 301 13.39 -18.08 -10.54
C LEU A 301 12.08 -18.62 -9.96
N ALA A 302 12.00 -19.95 -9.77
CA ALA A 302 10.84 -20.60 -9.16
C ALA A 302 10.58 -20.07 -7.74
N PHE A 303 11.62 -20.00 -6.90
CA PHE A 303 11.52 -19.46 -5.55
C PHE A 303 11.02 -18.01 -5.54
N VAL A 304 11.63 -17.14 -6.34
CA VAL A 304 11.27 -15.71 -6.38
C VAL A 304 9.85 -15.51 -6.92
N GLN A 305 9.44 -16.30 -7.90
CA GLN A 305 8.07 -16.30 -8.43
C GLN A 305 7.06 -16.75 -7.37
N ALA A 306 7.36 -17.82 -6.62
CA ALA A 306 6.50 -18.32 -5.54
C ALA A 306 6.28 -17.27 -4.44
N GLN A 307 7.30 -16.46 -4.14
CA GLN A 307 7.21 -15.38 -3.15
C GLN A 307 6.60 -14.08 -3.72
N GLY A 308 6.47 -13.96 -5.04
CA GLY A 308 6.07 -12.71 -5.69
C GLY A 308 7.09 -11.57 -5.50
N TRP A 309 8.38 -11.92 -5.38
CA TRP A 309 9.46 -10.96 -5.18
C TRP A 309 10.09 -10.56 -6.52
N PRO A 310 10.69 -9.37 -6.63
CA PRO A 310 11.55 -9.04 -7.77
C PRO A 310 12.91 -9.74 -7.63
N LEU A 311 13.47 -10.19 -8.75
CA LEU A 311 14.86 -10.61 -8.87
C LEU A 311 15.66 -9.49 -9.57
N ARG A 312 16.69 -8.97 -8.90
CA ARG A 312 17.67 -8.05 -9.50
C ARG A 312 18.97 -8.80 -9.78
N CYS A 313 19.36 -8.85 -11.03
CA CYS A 313 20.66 -9.40 -11.40
C CYS A 313 21.61 -8.27 -11.80
N PHE A 314 22.89 -8.44 -11.45
CA PHE A 314 23.92 -7.45 -11.74
C PHE A 314 25.14 -8.10 -12.38
N SER A 315 25.87 -7.30 -13.15
CA SER A 315 27.12 -7.73 -13.79
C SER A 315 28.22 -7.98 -12.76
N ALA A 316 29.17 -8.84 -13.09
CA ALA A 316 30.34 -9.09 -12.25
C ALA A 316 31.13 -7.81 -11.97
N ASP A 317 31.28 -6.93 -12.96
CA ASP A 317 32.00 -5.66 -12.84
C ASP A 317 31.31 -4.70 -11.86
N THR A 318 29.99 -4.62 -11.91
CA THR A 318 29.19 -3.84 -10.96
C THR A 318 29.39 -4.36 -9.54
N LEU A 319 29.27 -5.68 -9.33
CA LEU A 319 29.41 -6.28 -8.01
C LEU A 319 30.85 -6.20 -7.47
N LYS A 320 31.85 -6.26 -8.34
CA LYS A 320 33.27 -6.15 -7.97
C LYS A 320 33.63 -4.78 -7.39
N ALA A 321 32.94 -3.72 -7.79
CA ALA A 321 33.14 -2.37 -7.28
C ALA A 321 32.61 -2.20 -5.84
N ILE A 322 31.81 -3.13 -5.33
CA ILE A 322 31.20 -3.05 -4.00
C ILE A 322 32.17 -3.60 -2.95
N ALA A 323 32.47 -2.78 -1.95
CA ALA A 323 33.23 -3.22 -0.79
C ALA A 323 32.39 -4.21 0.02
N VAL A 324 32.95 -5.40 0.26
CA VAL A 324 32.27 -6.49 0.97
C VAL A 324 33.10 -6.95 2.18
N PRO A 325 32.46 -7.39 3.27
CA PRO A 325 33.17 -7.78 4.47
C PRO A 325 33.91 -9.12 4.35
N ASN A 326 33.48 -10.03 3.45
CA ASN A 326 34.05 -11.38 3.35
C ASN A 326 34.40 -11.78 1.90
N PRO A 327 35.36 -11.10 1.25
CA PRO A 327 35.77 -11.41 -0.12
C PRO A 327 36.34 -12.84 -0.24
N SER A 328 36.18 -13.45 -1.42
CA SER A 328 36.70 -14.77 -1.77
C SER A 328 37.46 -14.71 -3.08
N GLU A 329 38.75 -15.06 -3.06
CA GLU A 329 39.60 -15.12 -4.27
C GLU A 329 39.12 -16.20 -5.24
N ILE A 330 38.59 -17.32 -4.72
CA ILE A 330 38.05 -18.42 -5.54
C ILE A 330 36.83 -17.91 -6.33
N VAL A 331 35.90 -17.23 -5.66
CA VAL A 331 34.70 -16.67 -6.31
C VAL A 331 35.11 -15.56 -7.29
N ALA A 332 36.10 -14.72 -6.94
CA ALA A 332 36.62 -13.70 -7.85
C ALA A 332 37.21 -14.30 -9.14
N HIS A 333 37.92 -15.42 -9.03
CA HIS A 333 38.48 -16.12 -10.18
C HIS A 333 37.41 -16.81 -11.03
N GLU A 334 36.40 -17.42 -10.41
CA GLU A 334 35.34 -18.15 -11.13
C GLU A 334 34.32 -17.24 -11.82
N VAL A 335 33.87 -16.18 -11.14
CA VAL A 335 32.73 -15.37 -11.59
C VAL A 335 33.02 -13.87 -11.65
N GLY A 336 34.28 -13.46 -11.46
CA GLY A 336 34.73 -12.08 -11.66
C GLY A 336 34.42 -11.11 -10.51
N THR A 337 33.74 -11.54 -9.45
CA THR A 337 33.42 -10.74 -8.25
C THR A 337 33.81 -11.47 -6.97
N PRO A 338 34.37 -10.80 -5.95
CA PRO A 338 34.84 -11.45 -4.73
C PRO A 338 33.71 -11.98 -3.83
N SER A 339 32.47 -11.52 -3.99
CA SER A 339 31.32 -12.02 -3.22
C SER A 339 30.02 -11.72 -3.96
N VAL A 340 29.31 -12.77 -4.41
CA VAL A 340 28.03 -12.58 -5.11
C VAL A 340 26.94 -12.14 -4.13
N ALA A 341 26.71 -12.90 -3.07
CA ALA A 341 25.60 -12.65 -2.14
C ALA A 341 25.74 -11.29 -1.44
N GLU A 342 26.90 -10.97 -0.89
CA GLU A 342 27.06 -9.71 -0.12
C GLU A 342 27.01 -8.48 -1.04
N ALA A 343 27.73 -8.50 -2.16
CA ALA A 343 27.75 -7.37 -3.08
C ALA A 343 26.37 -7.13 -3.70
N ALA A 344 25.66 -8.21 -4.08
CA ALA A 344 24.34 -8.10 -4.67
C ALA A 344 23.31 -7.57 -3.67
N ALA A 345 23.36 -8.01 -2.40
CA ALA A 345 22.49 -7.49 -1.34
C ALA A 345 22.71 -5.98 -1.14
N LEU A 346 23.96 -5.55 -0.95
CA LEU A 346 24.33 -4.15 -0.72
C LEU A 346 23.96 -3.26 -1.91
N PHE A 347 24.25 -3.70 -3.14
CA PHE A 347 23.95 -2.93 -4.33
C PHE A 347 22.43 -2.83 -4.58
N ALA A 348 21.68 -3.91 -4.35
CA ALA A 348 20.23 -3.87 -4.47
C ALA A 348 19.54 -2.99 -3.42
N ALA A 349 20.10 -2.93 -2.21
CA ALA A 349 19.61 -2.07 -1.13
C ALA A 349 20.02 -0.60 -1.29
N SER A 350 21.01 -0.32 -2.14
CA SER A 350 21.45 1.05 -2.42
C SER A 350 20.48 1.76 -3.37
N ALA A 351 20.16 3.01 -3.05
CA ALA A 351 19.49 3.93 -3.98
C ALA A 351 20.55 4.79 -4.69
N CYS A 352 20.18 5.48 -5.79
CA CYS A 352 21.10 6.24 -6.64
C CYS A 352 22.08 7.16 -5.89
N ASP A 353 21.69 7.68 -4.72
CA ASP A 353 22.50 8.61 -3.92
C ASP A 353 22.80 8.15 -2.48
N LEU A 354 22.31 6.97 -2.08
CA LEU A 354 22.44 6.46 -0.70
C LEU A 354 23.03 5.04 -0.72
N PRO A 355 24.38 4.91 -0.71
CA PRO A 355 25.02 3.60 -0.70
C PRO A 355 24.87 2.95 0.67
N VAL A 356 24.31 1.75 0.68
CA VAL A 356 24.28 0.90 1.88
C VAL A 356 25.65 0.24 2.02
N LYS A 357 26.29 0.43 3.18
CA LYS A 357 27.66 -0.03 3.43
C LYS A 357 27.73 -1.23 4.38
N ASP A 358 26.70 -1.42 5.19
CA ASP A 358 26.67 -2.46 6.21
C ASP A 358 25.60 -3.51 5.88
N LEU A 359 25.97 -4.77 6.09
CA LEU A 359 25.04 -5.89 5.99
C LEU A 359 24.34 -6.08 7.33
N THR A 360 23.01 -6.23 7.28
CA THR A 360 22.21 -6.74 8.40
C THR A 360 22.61 -8.19 8.72
N VAL A 361 22.89 -8.98 7.68
CA VAL A 361 23.37 -10.36 7.79
C VAL A 361 24.53 -10.58 6.84
N LYS A 362 25.72 -10.84 7.40
CA LYS A 362 26.91 -11.27 6.65
C LYS A 362 26.70 -12.66 6.05
N LYS A 363 27.45 -13.00 5.00
CA LYS A 363 27.24 -14.25 4.25
C LYS A 363 27.09 -15.49 5.15
N GLN A 364 26.02 -16.25 4.92
CA GLN A 364 25.73 -17.54 5.53
C GLN A 364 25.67 -18.60 4.43
N VAL A 365 26.44 -19.68 4.55
CA VAL A 365 26.42 -20.79 3.59
C VAL A 365 25.57 -21.91 4.17
N VAL A 366 24.48 -22.25 3.50
CA VAL A 366 23.52 -23.26 3.92
C VAL A 366 23.56 -24.45 2.96
N LYS A 367 23.57 -25.65 3.52
CA LYS A 367 23.44 -26.93 2.83
C LYS A 367 22.43 -27.78 3.60
N GLN A 368 21.63 -28.57 2.90
CA GLN A 368 20.66 -29.48 3.52
C GLN A 368 20.83 -30.88 2.95
N PRO A 369 21.04 -31.92 3.78
CA PRO A 369 21.11 -33.30 3.30
C PRO A 369 19.85 -33.67 2.51
N GLY A 370 20.03 -34.26 1.33
CA GLY A 370 18.94 -34.66 0.45
C GLY A 370 18.49 -33.60 -0.56
N LEU A 371 19.01 -32.38 -0.48
CA LEU A 371 18.81 -31.34 -1.50
C LEU A 371 20.13 -31.01 -2.20
N LYS A 372 20.07 -30.74 -3.51
CA LYS A 372 21.24 -30.50 -4.35
C LYS A 372 21.75 -29.07 -4.21
N GLY A 373 23.07 -28.94 -4.06
CA GLY A 373 23.80 -27.67 -4.12
C GLY A 373 24.11 -27.04 -2.75
N ALA A 374 24.53 -25.79 -2.79
CA ALA A 374 24.81 -24.95 -1.63
C ALA A 374 24.30 -23.54 -1.89
N VAL A 375 23.65 -22.93 -0.90
CA VAL A 375 23.08 -21.59 -1.02
C VAL A 375 23.78 -20.66 -0.04
N THR A 376 24.36 -19.60 -0.58
CA THR A 376 24.93 -18.50 0.19
C THR A 376 23.92 -17.37 0.25
N VAL A 377 23.59 -16.91 1.45
CA VAL A 377 22.63 -15.83 1.71
C VAL A 377 23.33 -14.69 2.45
N ALA A 378 23.09 -13.45 2.02
CA ALA A 378 23.40 -12.24 2.77
C ALA A 378 22.20 -11.30 2.74
N VAL A 379 22.06 -10.43 3.74
CA VAL A 379 20.93 -9.50 3.82
C VAL A 379 21.43 -8.09 4.08
N ALA A 380 20.94 -7.15 3.29
CA ALA A 380 21.14 -5.71 3.47
C ALA A 380 19.79 -5.02 3.67
N GLN A 381 19.77 -3.96 4.46
CA GLN A 381 18.60 -3.11 4.66
C GLN A 381 18.74 -1.84 3.83
N ALA A 382 17.74 -1.54 3.01
CA ALA A 382 17.62 -0.29 2.28
C ALA A 382 17.08 0.83 3.17
N GLU A 383 17.50 2.07 2.90
CA GLU A 383 16.93 3.27 3.54
C GLU A 383 15.46 3.49 3.11
N GLN A 384 15.13 3.13 1.88
CA GLN A 384 13.82 3.33 1.29
C GLN A 384 13.16 1.98 0.96
N GLU A 385 11.93 1.79 1.43
CA GLU A 385 11.17 0.55 1.22
C GLU A 385 10.70 0.37 -0.22
N TYR A 386 10.59 -0.89 -0.64
CA TYR A 386 10.08 -1.27 -1.94
C TYR A 386 8.55 -1.34 -1.95
N THR A 387 7.93 -0.44 -2.71
CA THR A 387 6.46 -0.33 -2.82
C THR A 387 5.83 -1.45 -3.64
N GLY A 388 6.57 -2.07 -4.56
CA GLY A 388 6.03 -3.11 -5.45
C GLY A 388 5.20 -2.60 -6.63
N ARG A 389 5.20 -1.29 -6.89
CA ARG A 389 4.40 -0.65 -7.94
C ARG A 389 5.18 0.43 -8.68
N ILE A 390 4.80 0.67 -9.93
CA ILE A 390 5.23 1.85 -10.69
C ILE A 390 4.45 3.04 -10.17
N GLY A 391 5.15 4.10 -9.78
CA GLY A 391 4.51 5.31 -9.27
C GLY A 391 3.95 6.16 -10.39
N LYS A 392 3.13 7.14 -10.00
CA LYS A 392 2.34 7.93 -10.93
C LYS A 392 2.42 9.41 -10.60
N LEU A 393 2.44 10.25 -11.63
CA LEU A 393 2.28 11.69 -11.56
C LEU A 393 0.93 12.06 -12.15
N HIS A 394 0.00 12.46 -11.29
CA HIS A 394 -1.25 13.10 -11.69
C HIS A 394 -1.02 14.61 -11.69
N LEU A 395 -0.96 15.20 -12.89
CA LEU A 395 -0.83 16.64 -13.07
C LEU A 395 -2.24 17.24 -13.06
N VAL A 396 -2.64 17.87 -11.96
CA VAL A 396 -4.03 18.24 -11.71
C VAL A 396 -4.23 19.75 -11.78
N GLY A 397 -5.11 20.17 -12.68
CA GLY A 397 -5.69 21.51 -12.70
C GLY A 397 -6.94 21.55 -11.83
N THR A 398 -7.04 22.57 -10.97
CA THR A 398 -8.21 22.80 -10.09
C THR A 398 -9.20 23.83 -10.64
N GLY A 399 -8.96 24.31 -11.86
CA GLY A 399 -9.83 25.28 -12.49
C GLY A 399 -9.84 26.63 -11.75
N PRO A 400 -10.97 27.36 -11.74
CA PRO A 400 -11.04 28.72 -11.18
C PRO A 400 -11.07 28.79 -9.65
N GLY A 401 -10.97 27.66 -8.95
CA GLY A 401 -10.78 27.61 -7.49
C GLY A 401 -12.04 27.28 -6.66
N HIS A 402 -13.23 27.19 -7.26
CA HIS A 402 -14.42 26.69 -6.56
C HIS A 402 -14.50 25.16 -6.71
N LEU A 403 -14.79 24.44 -5.62
CA LEU A 403 -14.80 22.97 -5.62
C LEU A 403 -15.78 22.37 -6.64
N ASP A 404 -16.94 23.02 -6.86
CA ASP A 404 -17.94 22.58 -7.84
C ASP A 404 -17.51 22.79 -9.30
N GLN A 405 -16.43 23.53 -9.52
CA GLN A 405 -15.85 23.77 -10.84
C GLN A 405 -14.64 22.87 -11.12
N ILE A 406 -14.19 22.07 -10.15
CA ILE A 406 -13.17 21.04 -10.38
C ILE A 406 -13.84 19.86 -11.09
N THR A 407 -13.22 19.39 -12.17
CA THR A 407 -13.73 18.24 -12.93
C THR A 407 -13.81 16.97 -12.07
N PRO A 408 -14.81 16.08 -12.27
CA PRO A 408 -14.89 14.82 -11.54
C PRO A 408 -13.62 13.95 -11.64
N ALA A 409 -12.97 13.98 -12.81
CA ALA A 409 -11.71 13.26 -13.04
C ALA A 409 -10.56 13.83 -12.17
N ALA A 410 -10.41 15.16 -12.10
CA ALA A 410 -9.43 15.82 -11.24
C ALA A 410 -9.68 15.53 -9.75
N LYS A 411 -10.93 15.60 -9.29
CA LYS A 411 -11.29 15.23 -7.90
C LYS A 411 -10.95 13.76 -7.61
N GLY A 412 -11.25 12.86 -8.56
CA GLY A 412 -10.90 11.45 -8.46
C GLY A 412 -9.38 11.21 -8.41
N ALA A 413 -8.59 11.97 -9.18
CA ALA A 413 -7.14 11.89 -9.17
C ALA A 413 -6.53 12.36 -7.84
N ILE A 414 -7.08 13.42 -7.24
CA ILE A 414 -6.69 13.93 -5.92
C ILE A 414 -7.03 12.89 -4.84
N ALA A 415 -8.25 12.36 -4.83
CA ALA A 415 -8.71 11.43 -3.79
C ALA A 415 -7.95 10.09 -3.78
N ASN A 416 -7.39 9.68 -4.92
CA ASN A 416 -6.65 8.41 -5.05
C ASN A 416 -5.13 8.55 -4.90
N ALA A 417 -4.63 9.78 -4.78
CA ALA A 417 -3.19 10.00 -4.62
C ALA A 417 -2.73 9.60 -3.21
N ASP A 418 -1.55 9.01 -3.12
CA ASP A 418 -0.88 8.78 -1.85
C ASP A 418 -0.28 10.09 -1.31
N VAL A 419 0.20 10.95 -2.23
CA VAL A 419 0.76 12.27 -1.93
C VAL A 419 0.02 13.35 -2.71
N VAL A 420 -0.33 14.45 -2.05
CA VAL A 420 -0.78 15.68 -2.68
C VAL A 420 0.30 16.74 -2.46
N ILE A 421 0.84 17.26 -3.56
CA ILE A 421 1.92 18.27 -3.54
C ILE A 421 1.48 19.49 -4.34
N GLY A 422 1.71 20.69 -3.79
CA GLY A 422 1.28 21.91 -4.47
C GLY A 422 1.68 23.19 -3.75
N TYR A 423 1.29 24.32 -4.34
CA TYR A 423 1.38 25.60 -3.64
C TYR A 423 0.37 25.63 -2.49
N ALA A 424 0.83 26.04 -1.30
CA ALA A 424 0.03 26.03 -0.06
C ALA A 424 -1.39 26.60 -0.24
N LEU A 425 -1.54 27.75 -0.92
CA LEU A 425 -2.86 28.35 -1.18
C LEU A 425 -3.78 27.41 -1.97
N TYR A 426 -3.26 26.73 -2.98
CA TYR A 426 -4.06 25.84 -3.84
C TYR A 426 -4.43 24.55 -3.11
N VAL A 427 -3.50 24.02 -2.30
CA VAL A 427 -3.74 22.87 -1.43
C VAL A 427 -4.82 23.19 -0.40
N ASP A 428 -4.81 24.41 0.18
CA ASP A 428 -5.84 24.85 1.13
C ASP A 428 -7.23 24.95 0.50
N LEU A 429 -7.34 25.38 -0.76
CA LEU A 429 -8.62 25.45 -1.49
C LEU A 429 -9.26 24.06 -1.69
N ILE A 430 -8.46 23.00 -1.79
CA ILE A 430 -8.94 21.62 -1.98
C ILE A 430 -8.96 20.81 -0.69
N ARG A 431 -8.73 21.43 0.48
CA ARG A 431 -8.57 20.72 1.77
C ARG A 431 -9.73 19.77 2.10
N SER A 432 -10.96 20.11 1.71
CA SER A 432 -12.14 19.25 1.93
C SER A 432 -12.18 17.99 1.07
N LEU A 433 -11.34 17.89 0.03
CA LEU A 433 -11.19 16.70 -0.81
C LEU A 433 -10.10 15.74 -0.28
N LEU A 434 -9.26 16.22 0.64
CA LEU A 434 -8.15 15.44 1.19
C LEU A 434 -8.63 14.50 2.29
N THR A 435 -7.93 13.38 2.46
CA THR A 435 -8.21 12.38 3.50
C THR A 435 -7.00 12.23 4.42
N ALA A 436 -7.26 11.83 5.68
CA ALA A 436 -6.24 11.70 6.73
C ALA A 436 -5.07 10.75 6.42
N GLY A 437 -5.22 9.85 5.44
CA GLY A 437 -4.18 8.93 5.02
C GLY A 437 -3.22 9.49 3.97
N GLN A 438 -3.52 10.66 3.40
CA GLN A 438 -2.70 11.26 2.36
C GLN A 438 -1.57 12.09 2.96
N ILE A 439 -0.40 12.01 2.33
CA ILE A 439 0.73 12.89 2.61
C ILE A 439 0.45 14.22 1.88
N VAL A 440 0.62 15.36 2.55
CA VAL A 440 0.27 16.68 2.00
C VAL A 440 1.46 17.63 2.05
N GLU A 441 2.24 17.66 0.98
CA GLU A 441 3.40 18.55 0.87
C GLU A 441 3.01 19.91 0.26
N ALA A 442 2.66 20.86 1.14
CA ALA A 442 2.32 22.24 0.78
C ALA A 442 3.56 23.14 0.79
N LEU A 443 4.09 23.45 -0.40
CA LEU A 443 5.29 24.30 -0.54
C LEU A 443 4.92 25.77 -0.78
N PRO A 444 5.76 26.74 -0.35
CA PRO A 444 5.59 28.17 -0.65
C PRO A 444 5.55 28.50 -2.15
N ILE A 445 5.13 29.71 -2.49
CA ILE A 445 5.27 30.25 -3.86
C ILE A 445 6.77 30.34 -4.23
N THR A 446 7.10 30.42 -5.52
CA THR A 446 8.49 30.51 -6.05
C THR A 446 9.35 29.26 -5.88
N GLN A 447 8.76 28.13 -5.50
CA GLN A 447 9.43 26.82 -5.36
C GLN A 447 8.94 25.79 -6.39
N GLU A 448 8.57 26.24 -7.60
CA GLU A 448 8.01 25.39 -8.64
C GLU A 448 8.98 24.27 -9.04
N ARG A 449 10.28 24.58 -9.18
CA ARG A 449 11.28 23.55 -9.54
C ARG A 449 11.45 22.51 -8.42
N GLN A 450 11.59 22.94 -7.17
CA GLN A 450 11.72 22.01 -6.04
C GLN A 450 10.47 21.13 -5.89
N ARG A 451 9.27 21.70 -6.11
CA ARG A 451 8.02 20.94 -6.14
C ARG A 451 8.03 19.86 -7.23
N ALA A 452 8.51 20.20 -8.42
CA ALA A 452 8.58 19.25 -9.53
C ALA A 452 9.56 18.11 -9.23
N GLU A 453 10.78 18.45 -8.79
CA GLU A 453 11.82 17.48 -8.40
C GLU A 453 11.31 16.54 -7.30
N ARG A 454 10.69 17.10 -6.25
CA ARG A 454 10.12 16.32 -5.14
C ARG A 454 8.96 15.42 -5.58
N ALA A 455 8.09 15.90 -6.47
CA ALA A 455 7.01 15.08 -7.00
C ALA A 455 7.55 13.88 -7.81
N ILE A 456 8.58 14.11 -8.63
CA ILE A 456 9.23 13.07 -9.44
C ILE A 456 9.93 12.06 -8.53
N GLU A 457 10.65 12.51 -7.50
CA GLU A 457 11.29 11.64 -6.50
C GLU A 457 10.29 10.67 -5.85
N LEU A 458 9.17 11.20 -5.34
CA LEU A 458 8.10 10.42 -4.72
C LEU A 458 7.43 9.45 -5.70
N ALA A 459 7.26 9.87 -6.96
CA ALA A 459 6.70 9.00 -8.00
C ALA A 459 7.70 7.91 -8.43
N ASN A 460 9.00 8.21 -8.49
CA ASN A 460 10.06 7.23 -8.77
C ASN A 460 10.18 6.17 -7.66
N TRP A 461 9.88 6.53 -6.42
CA TRP A 461 9.75 5.57 -5.32
C TRP A 461 8.56 4.60 -5.49
N GLY A 462 7.56 4.99 -6.27
CA GLY A 462 6.38 4.19 -6.55
C GLY A 462 5.09 4.75 -5.95
N LEU A 463 5.08 5.98 -5.45
CA LEU A 463 3.85 6.61 -4.95
C LEU A 463 3.03 7.21 -6.09
N THR A 464 1.72 7.32 -5.88
CA THR A 464 0.81 8.11 -6.71
C THR A 464 0.81 9.53 -6.18
N VAL A 465 1.29 10.48 -6.97
CA VAL A 465 1.50 11.87 -6.57
C VAL A 465 0.58 12.78 -7.38
N ALA A 466 -0.30 13.53 -6.72
CA ALA A 466 -1.11 14.58 -7.33
C ALA A 466 -0.41 15.94 -7.19
N VAL A 467 0.04 16.50 -8.33
CA VAL A 467 0.66 17.82 -8.41
C VAL A 467 -0.41 18.86 -8.71
N ILE A 468 -0.71 19.71 -7.74
CA ILE A 468 -1.84 20.63 -7.77
C ILE A 468 -1.44 21.98 -8.38
N SER A 469 -2.17 22.39 -9.41
CA SER A 469 -2.10 23.72 -10.03
C SER A 469 -3.48 24.40 -9.98
N SER A 470 -3.50 25.73 -9.90
CA SER A 470 -4.70 26.53 -10.21
C SER A 470 -4.95 26.55 -11.72
N GLY A 471 -6.20 26.71 -12.13
CA GLY A 471 -6.56 26.73 -13.55
C GLY A 471 -6.25 25.40 -14.22
N ASP A 472 -5.84 25.46 -15.49
CA ASP A 472 -5.38 24.30 -16.25
C ASP A 472 -3.91 24.01 -15.94
N CYS A 473 -3.57 22.77 -15.58
CA CYS A 473 -2.20 22.41 -15.23
C CYS A 473 -1.23 22.45 -16.43
N GLY A 474 -1.73 22.34 -17.65
CA GLY A 474 -1.00 22.43 -18.92
C GLY A 474 -0.79 23.87 -19.41
N ILE A 475 -1.59 24.84 -18.94
CA ILE A 475 -1.51 26.25 -19.36
C ILE A 475 -1.03 27.09 -18.18
N TYR A 476 0.27 27.45 -18.17
CA TYR A 476 0.94 28.19 -17.08
C TYR A 476 0.93 27.50 -15.71
N GLY A 477 0.62 26.20 -15.66
CA GLY A 477 0.68 25.36 -14.47
C GLY A 477 1.97 24.52 -14.38
N MET A 478 1.95 23.52 -13.49
CA MET A 478 3.12 22.68 -13.20
C MET A 478 3.43 21.62 -14.27
N ALA A 479 2.51 21.32 -15.19
CA ALA A 479 2.67 20.18 -16.10
C ALA A 479 3.89 20.31 -17.01
N GLY A 480 4.08 21.49 -17.61
CA GLY A 480 5.24 21.75 -18.48
C GLY A 480 6.57 21.61 -17.75
N LEU A 481 6.66 22.17 -16.53
CA LEU A 481 7.87 22.11 -15.71
C LEU A 481 8.18 20.67 -15.26
N VAL A 482 7.18 19.90 -14.84
CA VAL A 482 7.38 18.50 -14.45
C VAL A 482 7.86 17.67 -15.64
N LEU A 483 7.28 17.85 -16.83
CA LEU A 483 7.72 17.17 -18.05
C LEU A 483 9.15 17.56 -18.46
N GLU A 484 9.54 18.83 -18.27
CA GLU A 484 10.91 19.30 -18.51
C GLU A 484 11.91 18.62 -17.56
N GLN A 485 11.58 18.52 -16.26
CA GLN A 485 12.45 17.83 -15.29
C GLN A 485 12.55 16.33 -15.57
N LEU A 486 11.43 15.67 -15.90
CA LEU A 486 11.43 14.27 -16.33
C LEU A 486 12.33 14.06 -17.56
N GLN A 487 12.26 14.95 -18.55
CA GLN A 487 13.14 14.89 -19.72
C GLN A 487 14.62 15.02 -19.33
N ALA A 488 14.95 15.93 -18.40
CA ALA A 488 16.31 16.10 -17.89
C ALA A 488 16.84 14.84 -17.18
N GLU A 489 15.97 14.10 -16.49
CA GLU A 489 16.26 12.80 -15.85
C GLU A 489 16.27 11.61 -16.82
N LYS A 490 16.14 11.84 -18.13
CA LYS A 490 16.06 10.80 -19.18
C LYS A 490 14.88 9.85 -18.99
N TRP A 491 13.73 10.38 -18.60
CA TRP A 491 12.49 9.65 -18.47
C TRP A 491 12.20 8.78 -19.71
N ASP A 492 11.84 7.52 -19.47
CA ASP A 492 11.59 6.50 -20.49
C ASP A 492 10.17 6.60 -21.10
N GLY A 493 9.38 7.59 -20.67
CA GLY A 493 7.98 7.77 -21.07
C GLY A 493 7.00 6.87 -20.31
N LYS A 494 7.45 6.09 -19.33
CA LYS A 494 6.64 5.09 -18.62
C LYS A 494 6.80 5.12 -17.10
N THR A 495 7.97 5.46 -16.59
CA THR A 495 8.35 5.33 -15.17
C THR A 495 8.92 6.66 -14.66
N PRO A 496 8.15 7.47 -13.92
CA PRO A 496 6.79 7.21 -13.45
C PRO A 496 5.75 7.35 -14.57
N GLU A 497 4.55 6.80 -14.36
CA GLU A 497 3.41 6.99 -15.28
C GLU A 497 2.90 8.43 -15.14
N VAL A 498 2.69 9.15 -16.24
CA VAL A 498 2.21 10.55 -16.19
C VAL A 498 0.81 10.64 -16.77
N GLN A 499 -0.11 11.28 -16.03
CA GLN A 499 -1.47 11.56 -16.46
C GLN A 499 -1.82 13.03 -16.19
N VAL A 500 -2.50 13.67 -17.15
CA VAL A 500 -2.90 15.08 -17.06
C VAL A 500 -4.41 15.15 -16.86
N PHE A 501 -4.82 15.85 -15.79
CA PHE A 501 -6.21 16.11 -15.46
C PHE A 501 -6.46 17.62 -15.58
N PRO A 502 -7.00 18.10 -16.73
CA PRO A 502 -7.24 19.52 -16.94
C PRO A 502 -8.32 20.06 -15.99
N GLY A 503 -8.20 21.36 -15.71
CA GLY A 503 -8.99 22.08 -14.71
C GLY A 503 -10.27 22.70 -15.24
#